data_AF-X0VHW0-F1
#
_entry.id   AF-X0VHW0-F1
#
_cell.length_a   1.000
_cell.length_b   1.000
_cell.length_c   1.000
_cell.angle_alpha   90.00
_cell.angle_beta   90.00
_cell.angle_gamma   90.00
#
_symmetry.space_group_name_H-M   'P 1'
#
loop_
_entity.id
_entity.type
_entity.pdbx_description
1 polymer ?
#
loop_
_entity_poly.entity_id
_entity_poly.type
_entity_poly.pdbx_seq_one_letter_code
_entity_poly.pdbx_strand_id
1 'polypeptide(L)'
;MEMKYILYAKVHTTKEAGEAWTFKFQPTEEDFKNVCSFSVTTKDPYTTMGQLNLPQDVGDIILLSTKKKNVQGKLPKGDKKAVE
;
A
#
# COMPACT_ATOMS: atom_id res chain seq x y z
N MET A 1 0.72 16.58 6.52
CA MET A 1 2.17 16.41 6.72
C MET A 1 2.64 15.54 5.57
N GLU A 2 3.69 15.93 4.87
CA GLU A 2 4.26 15.12 3.79
C GLU A 2 5.38 14.26 4.38
N MET A 3 5.31 12.95 4.15
CA MET A 3 6.29 12.00 4.67
C MET A 3 6.74 11.07 3.56
N LYS A 4 8.04 10.78 3.53
CA LYS A 4 8.65 9.90 2.54
C LYS A 4 8.63 8.46 3.06
N TYR A 5 8.22 7.55 2.18
CA TYR A 5 8.13 6.13 2.45
C TYR A 5 8.95 5.36 1.44
N ILE A 6 9.66 4.33 1.90
CA ILE A 6 10.40 3.40 1.06
C ILE A 6 9.72 2.04 1.07
N LEU A 7 9.55 1.45 -0.11
CA LEU A 7 9.21 0.04 -0.24
C LEU A 7 10.45 -0.78 0.09
N TYR A 8 10.52 -1.32 1.30
CA TYR A 8 11.72 -2.03 1.76
C TYR A 8 11.63 -3.55 1.59
N ALA A 9 10.42 -4.09 1.43
CA ALA A 9 10.22 -5.51 1.23
C ALA A 9 8.97 -5.80 0.41
N LYS A 10 9.07 -6.80 -0.47
CA LYS A 10 7.97 -7.38 -1.22
C LYS A 10 7.99 -8.89 -0.97
N VAL A 11 6.88 -9.44 -0.48
CA VAL A 11 6.73 -10.85 -0.15
C VAL A 11 5.68 -11.44 -1.08
N HIS A 12 6.07 -12.42 -1.88
CA HIS A 12 5.12 -13.21 -2.65
C HIS A 12 4.70 -14.42 -1.82
N THR A 13 3.40 -14.58 -1.64
CA THR A 13 2.83 -15.72 -0.93
C THR A 13 1.88 -16.48 -1.85
N THR A 14 2.25 -17.70 -2.18
CA THR A 14 1.39 -18.68 -2.83
C THR A 14 0.70 -19.52 -1.76
N LYS A 15 -0.62 -19.39 -1.61
CA LYS A 15 -1.44 -20.29 -0.78
C LYS A 15 -2.42 -21.06 -1.67
N GLU A 16 -3.01 -22.12 -1.13
CA GLU A 16 -4.04 -22.92 -1.82
C GLU A 16 -5.25 -22.07 -2.29
N ALA A 17 -5.49 -20.90 -1.70
CA ALA A 17 -6.52 -19.93 -2.09
C ALA A 17 -6.08 -18.88 -3.15
N GLY A 18 -4.88 -19.06 -3.74
CA GLY A 18 -4.31 -18.21 -4.78
C GLY A 18 -3.04 -17.45 -4.38
N GLU A 19 -2.51 -16.70 -5.34
CA GLU A 19 -1.33 -15.84 -5.19
C GLU A 19 -1.67 -14.52 -4.49
N ALA A 20 -0.81 -14.08 -3.58
CA ALA A 20 -0.92 -12.80 -2.91
C ALA A 20 0.46 -12.14 -2.77
N TRP A 21 0.51 -10.84 -3.01
CA TRP A 21 1.70 -10.02 -2.90
C TRP A 21 1.54 -9.06 -1.73
N THR A 22 2.45 -9.12 -0.77
CA THR A 22 2.52 -8.19 0.37
C THR A 22 3.70 -7.25 0.20
N PHE A 23 3.42 -5.96 0.12
CA PHE A 23 4.40 -4.89 -0.01
C PHE A 23 4.47 -4.13 1.31
N LYS A 24 5.68 -3.96 1.84
CA LYS A 24 5.90 -3.31 3.14
C LYS A 24 6.60 -1.98 2.95
N PHE A 25 5.98 -0.94 3.47
CA PHE A 25 6.43 0.43 3.39
C PHE A 25 6.81 0.91 4.77
N GLN A 26 7.97 1.55 4.86
CA GLN A 26 8.41 2.22 6.09
C GLN A 26 8.78 3.66 5.76
N PRO A 27 8.58 4.59 6.69
CA PRO A 27 9.06 5.95 6.49
C PRO A 27 10.60 5.95 6.43
N THR A 28 11.16 6.85 5.62
CA THR A 28 12.61 6.99 5.49
C THR A 28 13.23 7.65 6.73
N GLU A 29 12.44 8.43 7.45
CA GLU A 29 12.84 9.06 8.71
C GLU A 29 12.82 8.03 9.85
N GLU A 30 13.96 7.87 10.54
CA GLU A 30 14.15 6.82 11.54
C GLU A 30 13.22 6.96 12.74
N ASP A 31 12.94 8.19 13.15
CA ASP A 31 12.01 8.52 14.24
C ASP A 31 10.59 7.97 14.00
N PHE A 32 10.20 7.80 12.73
CA PHE A 32 8.85 7.34 12.35
C PHE A 32 8.79 5.88 11.94
N LYS A 33 9.92 5.16 11.81
CA LYS A 33 9.98 3.77 11.31
C LYS A 33 9.02 2.84 12.06
N ASN A 34 8.92 3.01 13.38
CA ASN A 34 8.05 2.21 14.25
C ASN A 34 6.65 2.78 14.46
N VAL A 35 6.38 4.01 14.00
CA VAL A 35 5.12 4.72 14.26
C VAL A 35 4.17 4.66 13.07
N CYS A 36 4.70 4.75 11.85
CA CYS A 36 3.87 4.95 10.66
C CYS A 36 4.17 4.01 9.51
N SER A 37 4.75 2.82 9.75
CA SER A 37 4.90 1.80 8.70
C SER A 37 3.55 1.18 8.32
N PHE A 38 3.40 0.80 7.05
CA PHE A 38 2.19 0.16 6.55
C PHE A 38 2.53 -0.95 5.55
N SER A 39 1.59 -1.87 5.34
CA SER A 39 1.74 -2.91 4.33
C SER A 39 0.48 -3.06 3.49
N VAL A 40 0.66 -3.37 2.22
CA VAL A 40 -0.41 -3.57 1.25
C VAL A 40 -0.35 -5.01 0.79
N THR A 41 -1.40 -5.78 1.04
CA THR A 41 -1.54 -7.15 0.55
C THR A 41 -2.59 -7.19 -0.53
N THR A 42 -2.23 -7.67 -1.72
CA THR A 42 -3.14 -7.74 -2.87
C THR A 42 -2.87 -8.98 -3.71
N LYS A 43 -3.91 -9.49 -4.38
CA LYS A 43 -3.77 -10.55 -5.38
C LYS A 43 -3.33 -10.01 -6.74
N ASP A 44 -3.62 -8.72 -7.01
CA ASP A 44 -3.27 -8.05 -8.26
C ASP A 44 -2.35 -6.85 -7.98
N PRO A 45 -1.02 -7.06 -7.93
CA PRO A 45 -0.06 -6.02 -7.57
C PRO A 45 -0.06 -4.87 -8.56
N TYR A 46 -0.14 -5.16 -9.86
CA TYR A 46 -0.03 -4.15 -10.91
C TYR A 46 -1.19 -3.15 -10.87
N THR A 47 -2.43 -3.64 -10.79
CA THR A 47 -3.61 -2.77 -10.73
C THR A 47 -3.70 -2.04 -9.41
N THR A 48 -3.52 -2.76 -8.29
CA THR A 48 -3.68 -2.15 -6.96
C THR A 48 -2.64 -1.08 -6.69
N MET A 49 -1.36 -1.34 -7.04
CA MET A 49 -0.31 -0.34 -6.86
C MET A 49 -0.45 0.83 -7.82
N GLY A 50 -0.86 0.60 -9.07
CA GLY A 50 -1.18 1.69 -10.00
C GLY A 50 -2.31 2.58 -9.49
N GLN A 51 -3.37 2.00 -8.93
CA GLN A 51 -4.50 2.76 -8.36
C GLN A 51 -4.13 3.55 -7.10
N LEU A 52 -3.28 2.96 -6.25
CA LEU A 52 -2.79 3.62 -5.03
C LEU A 52 -1.60 4.56 -5.31
N ASN A 53 -1.15 4.61 -6.56
CA ASN A 53 0.05 5.33 -6.99
C ASN A 53 1.28 4.95 -6.15
N LEU A 54 1.38 3.68 -5.76
CA LEU A 54 2.44 3.12 -4.93
C LEU A 54 3.52 2.47 -5.80
N PRO A 55 4.80 2.52 -5.39
CA PRO A 55 5.86 1.86 -6.13
C PRO A 55 5.78 0.33 -5.98
N GLN A 56 6.31 -0.36 -6.98
CA GLN A 56 6.27 -1.83 -7.08
C GLN A 56 7.64 -2.48 -6.85
N ASP A 57 8.72 -1.69 -6.95
CA ASP A 57 10.09 -2.13 -6.85
C ASP A 57 10.71 -1.77 -5.49
N VAL A 58 11.49 -2.71 -4.95
CA VAL A 58 12.13 -2.53 -3.65
C VAL A 58 13.22 -1.47 -3.79
N GLY A 59 13.21 -0.50 -2.88
CA GLY A 59 14.12 0.65 -2.90
C GLY A 59 13.47 1.93 -3.41
N ASP A 60 12.30 1.86 -4.06
CA ASP A 60 11.58 3.05 -4.48
C ASP A 60 11.03 3.83 -3.30
N ILE A 61 11.10 5.15 -3.44
CA ILE A 61 10.63 6.11 -2.44
C ILE A 61 9.40 6.82 -2.99
N ILE A 62 8.33 6.81 -2.21
CA ILE A 62 7.11 7.59 -2.46
C ILE A 62 6.93 8.69 -1.42
N LEU A 63 6.47 9.85 -1.87
CA LEU A 63 6.01 10.91 -0.99
C LEU A 63 4.51 10.76 -0.73
N LEU A 64 4.13 10.47 0.51
CA LEU A 64 2.74 10.40 0.93
C LEU A 64 2.39 11.64 1.75
N SER A 65 1.43 12.41 1.25
CA SER A 65 0.86 13.51 2.01
C SER A 65 -0.27 12.98 2.89
N THR A 66 -0.02 12.83 4.19
CA THR A 66 -1.10 12.61 5.16
C THR A 66 -1.83 13.95 5.34
N LYS A 67 -2.85 14.20 4.52
CA LYS A 67 -3.89 15.14 4.91
C LYS A 67 -4.64 14.49 6.09
N LYS A 68 -5.06 15.27 7.10
CA LYS A 68 -6.04 14.85 8.11
C LYS A 68 -7.38 14.52 7.42
N LYS A 69 -7.44 13.46 6.63
CA LYS A 69 -8.66 12.73 6.38
C LYS A 69 -8.46 11.42 7.09
N ASN A 70 -9.16 11.30 8.21
CA ASN A 70 -9.33 10.08 8.96
C ASN A 70 -10.11 9.11 8.05
N VAL A 71 -9.42 8.52 7.08
CA VAL A 71 -9.94 7.43 6.27
C VAL A 71 -9.38 6.17 6.90
N GLN A 72 -9.97 5.78 8.04
CA GLN A 72 -10.08 4.37 8.38
C GLN A 72 -11.07 3.74 7.38
N GLY A 73 -10.71 3.77 6.11
CA GLY A 73 -11.48 3.19 5.04
C GLY A 73 -11.23 1.70 5.09
N LYS A 74 -12.23 0.95 5.56
CA LYS A 74 -12.40 -0.41 5.03
C LYS A 74 -12.38 -0.25 3.52
N LEU A 75 -11.45 -0.92 2.83
CA LEU A 75 -11.49 -1.09 1.38
C LEU A 75 -12.95 -1.38 1.00
N PRO A 76 -13.58 -0.57 0.13
CA PRO A 76 -14.97 -0.79 -0.24
C PRO A 76 -15.06 -2.20 -0.84
N LYS A 77 -15.85 -3.04 -0.16
CA LYS A 77 -16.11 -4.40 -0.58
C LYS A 77 -17.08 -4.32 -1.76
N GLY A 78 -16.54 -4.12 -2.96
CA GLY A 78 -17.24 -4.24 -4.23
C GLY A 78 -18.57 -3.50 -4.31
N ASP A 79 -18.55 -2.23 -4.66
CA ASP A 79 -19.74 -1.56 -5.20
C ASP A 79 -19.96 -2.02 -6.65
N LYS A 80 -20.65 -3.15 -6.81
CA LYS A 80 -21.46 -3.37 -8.02
C LYS A 80 -22.71 -2.51 -7.91
N LYS A 81 -22.70 -1.33 -8.53
CA LYS A 81 -23.88 -0.68 -9.16
C LYS A 81 -23.40 0.57 -9.91
N ALA A 82 -23.28 0.45 -11.23
CA ALA A 82 -24.31 0.78 -12.22
C ALA A 82 -24.33 2.28 -12.52
N VAL A 83 -23.57 2.65 -13.56
CA VAL A 83 -23.81 3.85 -14.36
C VAL A 83 -24.84 3.43 -15.40
N GLU A 84 -26.08 3.84 -15.20
CA GLU A 84 -26.95 4.65 -16.09
C GLU A 84 -28.38 4.69 -15.53
#